data_AF-A0A0K0FTQ4-F1
#
_entry.id   AF-A0A0K0FTQ4-F1
#
_cell.length_a   1.000
_cell.length_b   1.000
_cell.length_c   1.000
_cell.angle_alpha   90.00
_cell.angle_beta   90.00
_cell.angle_gamma   90.00
#
_symmetry.space_group_name_H-M   'P 1'
#
loop_
_entity.id
_entity.type
_entity.pdbx_description
1 polymer ?
#
loop_
_entity_poly.entity_id
_entity_poly.type
_entity_poly.pdbx_seq_one_letter_code
_entity_poly.pdbx_strand_id
1 'polypeptide(L)'
;MHTIKLRRKDKLPKKDNNKKYTMDKADLQRTVESLRYQLNFQRVPISQSAAELKKFIESHQDSDPLVNPVDKRVNPWAEKSKCEIL
;
A
#
# COMPACT_ATOMS: atom_id res chain seq x y z
N MET A 1 27.66 -1.40 48.79
CA MET A 1 26.54 -2.35 48.62
C MET A 1 25.47 -1.69 47.78
N HIS A 2 25.33 -2.04 46.50
CA HIS A 2 24.30 -1.47 45.62
C HIS A 2 23.24 -2.54 45.36
N THR A 3 22.01 -2.31 45.83
CA THR A 3 20.87 -3.19 45.60
C THR A 3 20.13 -2.77 44.32
N ILE A 4 20.03 -3.70 43.37
CA ILE A 4 19.23 -3.53 42.15
C ILE A 4 17.77 -3.72 42.52
N LYS A 5 16.96 -2.65 42.47
CA LYS A 5 15.50 -2.75 42.60
C LYS A 5 14.94 -3.41 41.33
N LEU A 6 14.46 -4.64 41.45
CA LEU A 6 13.69 -5.32 40.40
C LEU A 6 12.44 -4.49 40.08
N ARG A 7 12.33 -4.06 38.83
CA ARG A 7 11.19 -3.34 38.26
C ARG A 7 9.92 -4.18 38.48
N ARG A 8 8.93 -3.63 39.19
CA ARG A 8 7.61 -4.26 39.31
C ARG A 8 7.09 -4.54 37.90
N LYS A 9 6.72 -5.79 37.62
CA LYS A 9 6.03 -6.14 36.38
C LYS A 9 4.72 -5.36 36.37
N ASP A 10 4.65 -4.32 35.55
CA ASP A 10 3.40 -3.61 35.28
C ASP A 10 2.40 -4.66 34.81
N LYS A 11 1.31 -4.80 35.57
CA LYS A 11 0.23 -5.73 35.21
C LYS A 11 -0.26 -5.33 33.82
N LEU A 12 -0.05 -6.22 32.85
CA LEU A 12 -0.66 -6.14 31.54
C LEU A 12 -2.18 -5.93 31.75
N PRO A 13 -2.83 -4.98 31.07
CA PRO A 13 -4.25 -4.72 31.25
C PRO A 13 -5.03 -6.02 31.07
N LYS A 14 -5.82 -6.39 32.09
CA LYS A 14 -6.67 -7.58 32.04
C LYS A 14 -7.63 -7.40 30.86
N LYS A 15 -7.58 -8.33 29.92
CA LYS A 15 -8.47 -8.34 28.77
C LYS A 15 -9.85 -8.74 29.26
N ASP A 16 -10.72 -7.74 29.43
CA ASP A 16 -12.12 -7.98 29.76
C ASP A 16 -12.80 -8.66 28.57
N ASN A 17 -13.01 -9.98 28.69
CA ASN A 17 -13.58 -10.84 27.64
C ASN A 17 -15.08 -10.56 27.36
N ASN A 18 -15.65 -9.49 27.93
CA ASN A 18 -17.04 -9.10 27.77
C ASN A 18 -17.20 -7.64 27.35
N LYS A 19 -16.22 -7.09 26.62
CA LYS A 19 -16.39 -5.80 25.95
C LYS A 19 -17.13 -6.04 24.64
N LYS A 20 -18.47 -6.00 24.69
CA LYS A 20 -19.31 -5.86 23.49
C LYS A 20 -18.73 -4.66 22.73
N TYR A 21 -18.23 -4.88 21.51
CA TYR A 21 -17.82 -3.78 20.61
C TYR A 21 -19.09 -3.02 20.23
N THR A 22 -19.59 -2.20 21.15
CA THR A 22 -20.61 -1.19 20.86
C THR A 22 -19.85 -0.08 20.17
N MET A 23 -19.94 -0.06 18.83
CA MET A 23 -19.50 1.10 18.07
C MET A 23 -20.17 2.33 18.69
N ASP A 24 -19.39 3.35 19.02
CA ASP A 24 -19.93 4.57 19.58
C ASP A 24 -20.97 5.15 18.61
N LYS A 25 -22.05 5.70 19.13
CA LYS A 25 -23.14 6.26 18.32
C LYS A 25 -22.60 7.31 17.36
N ALA A 26 -21.61 8.09 17.81
CA ALA A 26 -20.93 9.09 16.99
C ALA A 26 -20.16 8.46 15.81
N ASP A 27 -19.48 7.33 16.04
CA ASP A 27 -18.75 6.60 14.99
C ASP A 27 -19.70 6.00 13.95
N LEU A 28 -20.86 5.50 14.39
CA LEU A 28 -21.91 5.01 13.49
C LEU A 28 -22.47 6.15 12.62
N GLN A 29 -22.72 7.32 13.20
CA GLN A 29 -23.19 8.49 12.46
C GLN A 29 -22.16 8.94 11.41
N ARG A 30 -20.88 9.02 11.79
CA ARG A 30 -19.79 9.35 10.86
C ARG A 30 -19.67 8.33 9.73
N THR A 31 -19.85 7.04 10.04
CA THR A 31 -19.85 5.98 9.03
C THR A 31 -20.99 6.14 8.04
N VAL A 32 -22.21 6.43 8.51
CA VAL A 32 -23.37 6.67 7.65
C VAL A 32 -23.15 7.88 6.75
N GLU A 33 -22.59 8.96 7.28
CA GLU A 33 -22.29 10.17 6.52
C GLU A 33 -21.23 9.89 5.43
N SER A 34 -20.16 9.18 5.78
CA SER A 34 -19.16 8.72 4.82
C SER A 34 -19.76 7.85 3.70
N LEU A 35 -20.67 6.93 4.04
CA LEU A 35 -21.33 6.08 3.05
C LEU A 35 -22.25 6.88 2.12
N ARG A 36 -23.00 7.86 2.65
CA ARG A 36 -23.82 8.77 1.85
C ARG A 36 -22.97 9.59 0.89
N TYR A 37 -21.82 10.08 1.36
CA TYR A 37 -20.85 10.77 0.51
C TYR A 37 -20.34 9.86 -0.61
N GLN A 38 -19.93 8.63 -0.28
CA GLN A 38 -19.43 7.66 -1.27
C GLN A 38 -20.50 7.23 -2.29
N LEU A 39 -21.77 7.18 -1.88
CA LEU A 39 -22.87 6.85 -2.77
C LEU A 39 -23.06 7.90 -3.87
N ASN A 40 -22.79 9.16 -3.57
CA ASN A 40 -22.98 10.28 -4.49
C ASN A 40 -21.87 10.44 -5.53
N PHE A 41 -20.84 9.57 -5.54
CA PHE A 41 -19.84 9.60 -6.60
C PHE A 41 -20.43 9.21 -7.95
N GLN A 42 -20.21 10.06 -8.95
CA GLN A 42 -20.49 9.72 -10.33
C GLN A 42 -19.52 8.61 -10.78
N ARG A 43 -20.07 7.45 -11.14
CA ARG A 43 -19.30 6.32 -11.65
C ARG A 43 -19.17 6.40 -13.16
N VAL A 44 -18.06 5.87 -13.67
CA VAL A 44 -17.81 5.64 -15.09
C VAL A 44 -18.08 4.16 -15.41
N PRO A 45 -18.67 3.82 -16.57
CA PRO A 45 -18.82 2.43 -16.97
C PRO A 45 -17.48 1.71 -17.08
N ILE A 46 -17.43 0.46 -16.63
CA ILE A 46 -16.19 -0.35 -16.66
C ILE A 46 -15.67 -0.50 -18.09
N SER A 47 -16.56 -0.63 -19.08
CA SER A 47 -16.18 -0.71 -20.50
C SER A 47 -15.40 0.53 -20.95
N GLN A 48 -15.77 1.72 -20.47
CA GLN A 48 -15.06 2.96 -20.77
C GLN A 48 -13.72 3.00 -20.03
N SER A 49 -13.72 2.82 -18.71
CA SER A 49 -12.48 2.88 -17.91
C SER A 49 -11.45 1.83 -18.37
N ALA A 50 -11.89 0.62 -18.71
CA ALA A 50 -11.00 -0.43 -19.22
C ALA A 50 -10.40 -0.07 -20.59
N ALA A 51 -11.18 0.54 -21.48
CA ALA A 51 -10.69 1.00 -22.78
C ALA A 51 -9.65 2.12 -22.63
N GLU A 52 -9.88 3.06 -21.73
CA GLU A 52 -8.95 4.15 -21.43
C GLU A 52 -7.64 3.61 -20.84
N LEU A 53 -7.72 2.69 -19.86
CA LEU A 53 -6.56 2.02 -19.29
C LEU A 53 -5.76 1.27 -20.35
N LYS A 54 -6.44 0.49 -21.19
CA LYS A 54 -5.80 -0.25 -22.29
C LYS A 54 -5.06 0.69 -23.23
N LYS A 55 -5.71 1.77 -23.67
CA LYS A 55 -5.11 2.77 -24.56
C LYS A 55 -3.85 3.40 -23.96
N PHE A 56 -3.88 3.72 -22.66
CA PHE A 56 -2.73 4.28 -21.97
C PHE A 56 -1.56 3.29 -21.92
N ILE A 57 -1.82 2.02 -21.62
CA ILE A 57 -0.80 0.97 -21.59
C ILE A 57 -0.19 0.80 -22.99
N GLU A 58 -1.02 0.66 -24.02
CA GLU A 58 -0.56 0.47 -25.40
C GLU A 58 0.31 1.64 -25.88
N SER A 59 -0.02 2.89 -25.51
CA SER A 59 0.79 4.05 -25.93
C SER A 59 2.13 4.18 -25.22
N HIS A 60 2.34 3.48 -24.09
CA HIS A 60 3.58 3.56 -23.29
C HIS A 60 4.39 2.26 -23.32
N GLN A 61 3.79 1.15 -23.77
CA GLN A 61 4.42 -0.17 -23.79
C GLN A 61 5.77 -0.15 -24.51
N ASP A 62 5.87 0.54 -25.66
CA ASP A 62 7.10 0.60 -26.45
C ASP A 62 8.27 1.28 -25.71
N SER A 63 7.95 2.15 -24.74
CA SER A 63 8.94 2.83 -23.91
C SER A 63 9.26 2.10 -22.60
N ASP A 64 8.53 1.04 -22.27
CA ASP A 64 8.71 0.28 -21.04
C ASP A 64 9.93 -0.66 -21.13
N PRO A 65 11.04 -0.39 -20.41
CA PRO A 65 12.26 -1.20 -20.48
C PRO A 65 12.11 -2.61 -19.90
N LEU A 66 11.05 -2.87 -19.11
CA LEU A 66 10.76 -4.17 -18.51
C LEU A 66 9.95 -5.06 -19.45
N VAL A 67 9.13 -4.46 -20.33
CA VAL A 67 8.38 -5.18 -21.36
C VAL A 67 9.24 -5.35 -22.62
N ASN A 68 9.93 -4.28 -23.03
CA ASN A 68 10.82 -4.25 -24.17
C ASN A 68 12.28 -4.13 -23.69
N PRO A 69 13.04 -5.24 -23.66
CA PRO A 69 14.40 -5.23 -23.13
C PRO A 69 15.28 -4.22 -23.86
N VAL A 70 15.85 -3.29 -23.09
CA VAL A 70 16.82 -2.31 -23.58
C VAL A 70 18.24 -2.89 -23.59
N ASP A 71 19.14 -2.30 -24.37
CA ASP A 71 20.55 -2.71 -24.40
C ASP A 71 21.15 -2.64 -22.97
N LYS A 72 21.96 -3.64 -22.62
CA LYS A 72 22.72 -3.68 -21.36
C LYS A 72 23.54 -2.40 -21.14
N ARG A 73 23.99 -1.73 -22.21
CA ARG A 73 24.75 -0.48 -22.12
C ARG A 73 23.96 0.70 -21.54
N VAL A 74 22.65 0.75 -21.77
CA VAL A 74 21.78 1.82 -21.27
C VAL A 74 21.13 1.47 -19.93
N ASN A 75 21.16 0.19 -19.54
CA ASN A 75 20.67 -0.27 -18.25
C ASN A 75 21.68 0.06 -17.13
N PRO A 76 21.35 0.94 -16.15
CA PRO A 76 22.25 1.30 -15.06
C PRO A 76 22.62 0.15 -14.14
N TRP A 77 21.82 -0.92 -14.12
CA TRP A 77 22.03 -2.12 -13.32
C TRP A 77 22.72 -3.26 -14.08
N ALA A 78 23.03 -3.08 -15.36
CA ALA A 78 23.77 -4.09 -16.10
C ALA A 78 25.21 -4.22 -15.56
N GLU A 79 25.68 -5.45 -15.49
CA GLU A 79 27.03 -5.75 -15.07
C GLU A 79 28.04 -5.11 -16.04
N LYS A 80 28.89 -4.22 -15.53
CA LYS A 80 29.97 -3.63 -16.33
C LYS A 80 30.99 -4.72 -16.62
N SER A 81 31.35 -4.90 -17.89
CA SER A 81 32.40 -5.84 -18.28
C SER A 81 33.69 -5.49 -17.54
N LYS A 82 34.14 -6.37 -16.64
CA LYS A 82 35.46 -6.29 -16.03
C LYS A 82 36.48 -6.67 -17.11
N CYS A 83 37.03 -5.69 -17.81
CA CYS A 83 38.24 -5.90 -18.60
C CYS A 83 39.42 -5.75 -17.64
N GLU A 84 39.75 -6.83 -16.93
CA GLU A 84 41.06 -6.96 -16.30
C GLU A 84 42.02 -7.49 -17.38
N ILE A 85 42.94 -6.65 -17.83
CA ILE A 85 44.09 -7.10 -18.61
C ILE A 85 45.00 -7.83 -17.61
N LEU A 86 45.11 -9.16 -17.76
CA LEU A 86 46.06 -10.00 -17.03
C LEU A 86 47.44 -9.93 -17.69
#